data_AF-A0A517Y9D3-F1
#
_entry.id   AF-A0A517Y9D3-F1
#
_cell.length_a   1.000
_cell.length_b   1.000
_cell.length_c   1.000
_cell.angle_alpha   90.00
_cell.angle_beta   90.00
_cell.angle_gamma   90.00
#
_symmetry.space_group_name_H-M   'P 1'
#
loop_
_entity.id
_entity.type
_entity.pdbx_description
1 polymer ?
#
loop_
_entity_poly.entity_id
_entity_poly.type
_entity_poly.pdbx_seq_one_letter_code
_entity_poly.pdbx_strand_id
1 'polypeptide(L)'
;MGFLDQIKAIFYSPTEESRLKEAIALARTGSLEPAIRVYDALVASTNSDIRASALLNRALAYSAMDDESQTQRDLESLLALADVSATIKTAAREKLARIQARERRTQSQRV
;
A
#
# COMPACT_ATOMS: atom_id res chain seq x y z
N MET A 1 -9.51 -11.88 -36.11
CA MET A 1 -9.17 -11.48 -34.72
C MET A 1 -10.09 -10.32 -34.36
N GLY A 2 -10.99 -10.54 -33.41
CA GLY A 2 -12.35 -9.99 -33.46
C GLY A 2 -12.57 -8.66 -32.74
N PHE A 3 -13.44 -7.85 -33.33
CA PHE A 3 -14.16 -6.70 -32.78
C PHE A 3 -14.75 -6.96 -31.37
N LEU A 4 -14.99 -8.22 -30.99
CA LEU A 4 -15.51 -8.64 -29.68
C LEU A 4 -14.50 -8.50 -28.52
N ASP A 5 -13.20 -8.47 -28.78
CA ASP A 5 -12.20 -8.22 -27.71
C ASP A 5 -12.22 -6.75 -27.25
N GLN A 6 -12.52 -5.84 -28.16
CA GLN A 6 -12.59 -4.40 -27.89
C GLN A 6 -13.83 -4.03 -27.05
N ILE A 7 -14.94 -4.78 -27.19
CA ILE A 7 -16.16 -4.55 -26.40
C ILE A 7 -15.99 -5.03 -24.94
N LYS A 8 -15.19 -6.07 -24.69
CA LYS A 8 -14.88 -6.50 -23.31
C LYS A 8 -14.09 -5.45 -22.53
N ALA A 9 -13.18 -4.72 -23.19
CA ALA A 9 -12.36 -3.68 -22.55
C ALA A 9 -13.17 -2.49 -21.99
N ILE A 10 -14.35 -2.21 -22.56
CA ILE A 10 -15.22 -1.11 -22.13
C ILE A 10 -16.02 -1.48 -20.87
N PHE A 11 -16.31 -2.77 -20.67
CA PHE A 11 -17.09 -3.28 -19.53
C PHE A 11 -16.26 -3.94 -18.42
N TYR A 12 -15.00 -4.30 -18.69
CA TYR A 12 -14.10 -4.98 -17.73
C TYR A 12 -12.83 -4.18 -17.46
N SER A 13 -12.93 -2.86 -17.29
CA SER A 13 -11.91 -2.16 -16.51
C SER A 13 -12.23 -2.42 -15.04
N PRO A 14 -11.49 -3.31 -14.33
CA PRO A 14 -11.73 -3.51 -12.90
C PRO A 14 -11.62 -2.16 -12.21
N THR A 15 -12.65 -1.81 -11.44
CA THR A 15 -12.66 -0.59 -10.63
C THR A 15 -11.41 -0.56 -9.76
N GLU A 16 -10.96 0.64 -9.38
CA GLU A 16 -9.81 0.76 -8.48
C GLU A 16 -10.02 -0.05 -7.19
N GLU A 17 -11.26 -0.14 -6.71
CA GLU A 17 -11.64 -1.00 -5.58
C GLU A 17 -11.44 -2.50 -5.86
N SER A 18 -11.80 -2.98 -7.06
CA SER A 18 -11.55 -4.38 -7.44
C SER A 18 -10.05 -4.67 -7.50
N ARG A 19 -9.26 -3.77 -8.08
CA ARG A 19 -7.79 -3.89 -8.12
C ARG A 19 -7.20 -3.88 -6.72
N LEU A 20 -7.71 -3.04 -5.83
CA LEU A 20 -7.29 -3.00 -4.43
C LEU A 20 -7.57 -4.33 -3.73
N LYS A 21 -8.77 -4.89 -3.90
CA LYS A 21 -9.14 -6.20 -3.32
C LYS A 21 -8.26 -7.33 -3.85
N GLU A 22 -7.98 -7.33 -5.15
CA GLU A 22 -7.07 -8.30 -5.78
C GLU A 22 -5.65 -8.18 -5.22
N ALA A 23 -5.10 -6.97 -5.11
CA ALA A 23 -3.79 -6.73 -4.53
C ALA A 23 -3.69 -7.20 -3.07
N ILE A 24 -4.75 -6.98 -2.28
CA ILE A 24 -4.85 -7.46 -0.90
C ILE A 24 -4.84 -8.99 -0.87
N ALA A 25 -5.57 -9.65 -1.78
CA ALA A 25 -5.56 -11.10 -1.89
C ALA A 25 -4.16 -11.63 -2.26
N LEU A 26 -3.49 -11.01 -3.24
CA LEU A 26 -2.12 -11.34 -3.64
C LEU A 26 -1.16 -11.23 -2.44
N ALA A 27 -1.20 -10.11 -1.72
CA ALA A 27 -0.35 -9.90 -0.55
C ALA A 27 -0.58 -10.95 0.55
N ARG A 28 -1.85 -11.34 0.79
CA ARG A 28 -2.20 -12.40 1.75
C ARG A 28 -1.67 -13.77 1.37
N THR A 29 -1.57 -14.06 0.07
CA THR A 29 -0.99 -15.31 -0.44
C THR A 29 0.54 -15.30 -0.48
N GLY A 30 1.20 -14.23 -0.02
CA GLY A 30 2.65 -14.07 -0.06
C GLY A 30 3.20 -13.56 -1.39
N SER A 31 2.35 -13.25 -2.35
CA SER A 31 2.74 -12.65 -3.64
C SER A 31 2.95 -11.14 -3.47
N LEU A 32 4.00 -10.77 -2.72
CA LEU A 32 4.25 -9.38 -2.32
C LEU A 32 4.65 -8.48 -3.49
N GLU A 33 5.58 -8.88 -4.39
CA GLU A 33 5.95 -8.01 -5.52
C GLU A 33 4.80 -7.77 -6.51
N PRO A 34 4.00 -8.78 -6.90
CA PRO A 34 2.81 -8.55 -7.69
C PRO A 34 1.80 -7.61 -7.02
N ALA A 35 1.59 -7.74 -5.71
CA ALA A 35 0.71 -6.86 -4.96
C ALA A 35 1.21 -5.41 -4.94
N ILE A 36 2.52 -5.22 -4.69
CA ILE A 36 3.17 -3.90 -4.69
C ILE A 36 2.94 -3.17 -6.02
N ARG A 37 3.12 -3.86 -7.16
CA ARG A 37 2.88 -3.25 -8.48
C ARG A 37 1.45 -2.74 -8.65
N VAL A 38 0.46 -3.44 -8.10
CA VAL A 38 -0.93 -2.98 -8.15
C VAL A 38 -1.13 -1.79 -7.21
N TYR A 39 -0.57 -1.83 -6.00
CA TYR A 39 -0.63 -0.69 -5.09
C TYR A 39 0.06 0.56 -5.68
N ASP A 40 1.18 0.42 -6.38
CA ASP A 40 1.88 1.53 -7.03
C ASP A 40 0.98 2.30 -7.98
N ALA A 41 0.16 1.60 -8.76
CA ALA A 41 -0.84 2.23 -9.63
C ALA A 41 -1.95 2.92 -8.83
N LEU A 42 -2.39 2.33 -7.70
CA LEU A 42 -3.48 2.84 -6.87
C LEU A 42 -3.07 4.02 -5.98
N VAL A 43 -1.79 4.19 -5.68
CA VAL A 43 -1.30 5.38 -4.96
C VAL A 43 -1.49 6.67 -5.77
N ALA A 44 -1.60 6.56 -7.10
CA ALA A 44 -1.93 7.67 -7.99
C ALA A 44 -3.44 7.95 -8.11
N SER A 45 -4.30 7.18 -7.43
CA SER A 45 -5.75 7.37 -7.48
C SER A 45 -6.15 8.75 -6.94
N THR A 46 -7.15 9.35 -7.59
CA THR A 46 -7.80 10.58 -7.11
C THR A 46 -8.78 10.33 -5.96
N ASN A 47 -9.15 9.07 -5.72
CA ASN A 47 -9.97 8.67 -4.59
C ASN A 47 -9.08 8.54 -3.34
N SER A 48 -9.32 9.40 -2.34
CA SER A 48 -8.53 9.48 -1.11
C SER A 48 -8.52 8.16 -0.32
N ASP A 49 -9.66 7.46 -0.26
CA ASP A 49 -9.78 6.21 0.48
C ASP A 49 -9.02 5.07 -0.19
N ILE A 50 -9.10 4.98 -1.52
CA ILE A 50 -8.33 4.02 -2.31
C ILE A 50 -6.84 4.30 -2.17
N ARG A 51 -6.43 5.56 -2.35
CA ARG A 51 -5.02 5.97 -2.22
C ARG A 51 -4.47 5.69 -0.82
N ALA A 52 -5.21 6.03 0.23
CA ALA A 52 -4.81 5.76 1.61
C ALA A 52 -4.70 4.26 1.89
N SER A 53 -5.66 3.48 1.40
CA SER A 53 -5.64 2.01 1.54
C SER A 53 -4.46 1.40 0.78
N ALA A 54 -4.17 1.88 -0.43
CA ALA A 54 -3.03 1.43 -1.21
C ALA A 54 -1.70 1.73 -0.51
N LEU A 55 -1.51 2.97 0.00
CA LEU A 55 -0.33 3.33 0.79
C LEU A 55 -0.15 2.44 2.02
N LEU A 56 -1.23 2.22 2.78
CA LEU A 56 -1.16 1.37 3.98
C LEU A 56 -0.77 -0.07 3.63
N ASN A 57 -1.43 -0.67 2.63
CA ASN A 57 -1.15 -2.06 2.28
C ASN A 57 0.22 -2.23 1.61
N ARG A 58 0.68 -1.24 0.83
CA ARG A 58 2.03 -1.22 0.28
C ARG A 58 3.09 -1.12 1.37
N ALA A 59 2.88 -0.27 2.38
CA ALA A 59 3.73 -0.21 3.56
C ALA A 59 3.81 -1.57 4.29
N LEU A 60 2.67 -2.27 4.43
CA LEU A 60 2.65 -3.59 5.05
C LEU A 60 3.39 -4.63 4.21
N ALA A 61 3.28 -4.57 2.89
CA ALA A 61 4.01 -5.45 1.98
C ALA A 61 5.52 -5.22 2.06
N TYR A 62 5.99 -3.97 1.99
CA TYR A 62 7.41 -3.65 2.19
C TYR A 62 7.92 -4.05 3.58
N SER A 63 7.10 -3.87 4.61
CA SER A 63 7.44 -4.32 5.97
C SER A 63 7.58 -5.84 6.07
N ALA A 64 6.86 -6.62 5.26
CA ALA A 64 6.99 -8.07 5.22
C ALA A 64 8.23 -8.52 4.42
N MET A 65 8.81 -7.63 3.60
CA MET A 65 10.07 -7.83 2.88
C MET A 65 11.28 -7.24 3.63
N ASP A 66 11.11 -6.83 4.89
CA ASP A 66 12.12 -6.12 5.69
C ASP A 66 12.63 -4.80 5.08
N ASP A 67 11.88 -4.20 4.14
CA ASP A 67 12.17 -2.86 3.61
C ASP A 67 11.51 -1.79 4.49
N GLU A 68 12.15 -1.52 5.64
CA GLU A 68 11.69 -0.52 6.60
C GLU A 68 11.74 0.91 6.02
N SER A 69 12.64 1.18 5.08
CA SER A 69 12.78 2.48 4.42
C SER A 69 11.56 2.83 3.58
N GLN A 70 11.10 1.91 2.71
CA GLN A 70 9.89 2.14 1.92
C GLN A 70 8.63 2.09 2.80
N THR A 71 8.62 1.23 3.82
CA THR A 71 7.54 1.21 4.80
C THR A 71 7.34 2.58 5.45
N GLN A 72 8.42 3.21 5.92
CA GLN A 72 8.34 4.53 6.55
C GLN A 72 7.81 5.60 5.58
N ARG A 73 8.34 5.64 4.35
CA ARG A 73 7.91 6.62 3.33
C ARG A 73 6.41 6.52 3.02
N ASP A 74 5.88 5.31 2.93
CA ASP A 74 4.46 5.10 2.64
C ASP A 74 3.57 5.51 3.81
N LEU A 75 3.99 5.22 5.05
CA LEU A 75 3.26 5.62 6.26
C LEU A 75 3.27 7.15 6.44
N GLU A 76 4.40 7.81 6.19
CA GLU A 76 4.49 9.27 6.22
C GLU A 76 3.61 9.92 5.15
N SER A 77 3.63 9.38 3.93
CA SER A 77 2.77 9.82 2.84
C SER A 77 1.29 9.68 3.18
N LEU A 78 0.91 8.59 3.85
CA LEU A 78 -0.45 8.37 4.31
C LEU A 78 -0.85 9.40 5.38
N LEU A 79 0.03 9.67 6.34
CA LEU A 79 -0.24 10.63 7.42
C LEU A 79 -0.35 12.08 6.92
N ALA A 80 0.28 12.39 5.79
CA ALA A 80 0.15 13.69 5.12
C ALA A 80 -1.22 13.89 4.43
N LEU A 81 -2.00 12.82 4.22
CA LEU A 81 -3.34 12.94 3.63
C LEU A 81 -4.31 13.59 4.63
N ALA A 82 -4.98 14.66 4.19
CA ALA A 82 -5.97 15.38 5.02
C ALA A 82 -7.20 14.51 5.27
N ASP A 83 -7.81 13.97 4.21
CA ASP A 83 -9.05 13.21 4.22
C ASP A 83 -8.82 11.70 4.38
N VAL A 84 -8.27 11.32 5.53
CA VAL A 84 -8.13 9.90 5.92
C VAL A 84 -8.71 9.71 7.31
N SER A 85 -9.43 8.60 7.50
CA SER A 85 -10.06 8.29 8.78
C SER A 85 -9.04 8.25 9.93
N ALA A 86 -9.49 8.70 11.10
CA ALA A 86 -8.64 8.73 12.30
C ALA A 86 -8.06 7.35 12.63
N THR A 87 -8.83 6.28 12.43
CA THR A 87 -8.41 4.90 12.65
C THR A 87 -7.21 4.51 11.79
N ILE A 88 -7.24 4.83 10.49
CA ILE A 88 -6.13 4.53 9.58
C ILE A 88 -4.89 5.35 9.97
N LYS A 89 -5.06 6.64 10.32
CA LYS A 89 -3.95 7.48 10.81
C LYS A 89 -3.33 6.94 12.09
N THR A 90 -4.14 6.47 13.04
CA THR A 90 -3.64 5.87 14.29
C THR A 90 -2.83 4.61 14.01
N ALA A 91 -3.36 3.69 13.20
CA ALA A 91 -2.64 2.47 12.81
C ALA A 91 -1.30 2.78 12.12
N ALA A 92 -1.29 3.77 11.22
CA ALA A 92 -0.07 4.19 10.54
C ALA A 92 0.98 4.78 11.51
N ARG A 93 0.55 5.64 12.45
CA ARG A 93 1.43 6.20 13.50
C ARG A 93 2.03 5.12 14.38
N GLU A 94 1.23 4.17 14.84
CA GLU A 94 1.70 3.07 15.69
C GLU A 94 2.72 2.18 14.96
N LYS A 95 2.49 1.92 13.67
CA LYS A 95 3.43 1.14 12.86
C LYS A 95 4.74 1.91 12.66
N LEU A 96 4.66 3.21 12.35
CA LEU A 96 5.83 4.07 12.17
C LEU A 96 6.67 4.16 13.45
N ALA A 97 6.02 4.36 14.61
CA ALA A 97 6.70 4.39 15.90
C ALA A 97 7.43 3.08 16.22
N ARG A 98 6.85 1.94 15.84
CA ARG A 98 7.49 0.62 16.01
C ARG A 98 8.75 0.46 15.16
N ILE A 99 8.72 0.94 13.91
CA ILE A 99 9.88 0.89 13.00
C ILE A 99 11.01 1.78 13.53
N GLN A 100 10.69 3.03 13.85
CA GLN A 100 11.67 3.97 14.41
C GLN A 100 12.28 3.46 15.73
N ALA A 101 11.50 2.79 16.57
CA ALA A 101 12.02 2.18 17.79
C ALA A 101 13.01 1.02 17.51
N ARG A 102 12.78 0.24 16.44
CA ARG A 102 13.70 -0.83 16.00
C ARG A 102 14.99 -0.24 15.46
N GLU A 103 14.91 0.74 14.57
CA GLU A 103 16.07 1.43 13.99
C GLU A 103 16.98 2.03 15.07
N ARG A 104 16.41 2.74 16.04
CA ARG A 104 17.17 3.33 17.15
C ARG A 104 17.90 2.27 17.97
N ARG A 105 17.27 1.13 18.24
CA ARG A 105 17.91 0.01 18.98
C ARG A 105 19.07 -0.58 18.19
N THR A 106 18.89 -0.82 16.90
CA THR A 106 19.93 -1.34 16.01
C THR A 106 21.10 -0.37 15.91
N GLN A 107 20.83 0.94 15.90
CA GLN A 107 21.85 1.98 15.86
C GLN A 107 22.62 2.10 17.19
N SER A 108 21.94 2.03 18.33
CA SER A 108 22.59 2.03 19.66
C SER A 108 23.46 0.80 19.92
N GLN A 109 23.20 -0.34 19.29
CA GLN A 109 24.01 -1.56 19.42
C GLN A 109 25.28 -1.58 18.56
N ARG A 110 25.43 -0.61 17.65
CA ARG A 110 26.59 -0.49 16.74
C ARG A 110 27.66 0.48 17.25
N VAL A 111 27.51 1.01 18.46
CA VAL A 111 28.45 1.92 19.15
C VAL A 111 29.13 1.15 20.28
#